data_AF-A0A5N5SV92-F1
#
_entry.id   AF-A0A5N5SV92-F1
#
_cell.length_a   1.000
_cell.length_b   1.000
_cell.length_c   1.000
_cell.angle_alpha   90.00
_cell.angle_beta   90.00
_cell.angle_gamma   90.00
#
_symmetry.space_group_name_H-M   'P 1'
#
loop_
_entity.id
_entity.type
_entity.pdbx_description
1 polymer ?
#
loop_
_entity_poly.entity_id
_entity_poly.type
_entity_poly.pdbx_seq_one_letter_code
_entity_poly.pdbx_strand_id
1 'polypeptide(L)'
;MLKKIHIFTTSKLLTEVHKNFQVYRGVDYYYYYVLSIPGTATDPRCCDRDAALPDCFPIRLSPKDAFYSLFKQDCMSVVRSVPGVREGCKFGPRAQINTVPSYIDGNWVYGSSLEVANRLRLHKGGLLKSLPVFREFGLKDLLPLKLVDPDDGCIRPSTDLYCFDAGDLRVNEQLVLAVIHTLMMREHNRVAVELSRINPHWGDEELFHEARHITAAEIQHITYNEYLPMILGKEVMEKFGLILEKHGYFEGYDPSIDPSMSANFITAAFRFGHSLLPSTIERWSPAHKYIGSQRLSELLRQPYDLYKGGWCDQFLMGLSNQVAQAMDDAITQEVCEQKLLFYNGIF
;
A
#
# COMPACT_ATOMS: atom_id res chain seq x y z
N MET A 1 -26.17 6.02 20.24
CA MET A 1 -25.94 7.43 20.66
C MET A 1 -24.44 7.72 20.56
N LEU A 2 -23.89 7.72 19.34
CA LEU A 2 -22.48 8.05 19.06
C LEU A 2 -22.37 9.57 18.94
N LYS A 3 -22.16 10.25 20.06
CA LYS A 3 -21.94 11.71 20.08
C LYS A 3 -20.59 12.01 19.43
N LYS A 4 -20.63 12.70 18.28
CA LYS A 4 -19.56 13.51 17.66
C LYS A 4 -18.14 13.16 18.13
N ILE A 5 -17.57 12.11 17.54
CA ILE A 5 -16.10 12.05 17.40
C ILE A 5 -15.77 13.17 16.41
N HIS A 6 -15.20 14.26 16.90
CA HIS A 6 -14.67 15.30 16.05
C HIS A 6 -13.49 14.71 15.26
N ILE A 7 -13.74 14.21 14.04
CA ILE A 7 -12.76 13.77 13.02
C ILE A 7 -11.95 14.97 12.46
N PHE A 8 -11.91 16.09 13.19
CA PHE A 8 -11.25 17.32 12.75
C PHE A 8 -9.85 17.38 13.34
N THR A 9 -8.86 16.96 12.55
CA THR A 9 -7.50 17.56 12.46
C THR A 9 -6.53 16.81 11.53
N THR A 10 -6.86 15.62 11.04
CA THR A 10 -5.99 14.83 10.14
C THR A 10 -6.30 14.97 8.65
N SER A 11 -7.47 15.51 8.26
CA SER A 11 -7.94 15.41 6.87
C SER A 11 -7.09 16.18 5.86
N LYS A 12 -6.72 17.45 6.12
CA LYS A 12 -5.90 18.24 5.18
C LYS A 12 -4.49 17.67 4.96
N LEU A 13 -3.87 17.15 6.02
CA LEU A 13 -2.54 16.52 5.93
C LEU A 13 -2.64 15.26 5.08
N LEU A 14 -3.67 14.44 5.33
CA LEU A 14 -3.97 13.25 4.52
C LEU A 14 -4.27 13.63 3.06
N THR A 15 -5.02 14.71 2.77
CA THR A 15 -5.26 15.15 1.39
C THR A 15 -3.96 15.49 0.64
N GLU A 16 -3.04 16.27 1.24
CA GLU A 16 -1.77 16.63 0.60
C GLU A 16 -0.83 15.41 0.48
N VAL A 17 -0.78 14.57 1.52
CA VAL A 17 -0.12 13.25 1.50
C VAL A 17 -0.68 12.36 0.37
N HIS A 18 -1.98 12.42 0.12
CA HIS A 18 -2.67 11.65 -0.91
C HIS A 18 -2.49 12.21 -2.33
N LYS A 19 -2.24 13.52 -2.49
CA LYS A 19 -1.89 14.10 -3.79
C LYS A 19 -0.53 13.61 -4.26
N ASN A 20 0.40 13.42 -3.33
CA ASN A 20 1.79 13.17 -3.66
C ASN A 20 2.12 11.72 -4.05
N PHE A 21 1.32 10.73 -3.65
CA PHE A 21 1.62 9.34 -3.98
C PHE A 21 0.36 8.47 -4.03
N GLN A 22 0.04 7.95 -5.21
CA GLN A 22 -1.12 7.10 -5.44
C GLN A 22 -0.85 5.59 -5.31
N VAL A 23 0.42 5.20 -5.20
CA VAL A 23 0.84 3.81 -4.92
C VAL A 23 0.15 3.29 -3.64
N TYR A 24 -0.14 4.17 -2.68
CA TYR A 24 -0.78 3.86 -1.40
C TYR A 24 -2.22 3.39 -1.49
N ARG A 25 -2.88 3.51 -2.64
CA ARG A 25 -4.28 3.13 -2.80
C ARG A 25 -4.45 1.86 -3.60
N GLY A 26 -3.52 1.57 -4.52
CA GLY A 26 -3.55 0.30 -5.27
C GLY A 26 -3.40 -0.92 -4.36
N VAL A 27 -2.89 -0.73 -3.15
CA VAL A 27 -2.79 -1.75 -2.11
C VAL A 27 -4.14 -2.19 -1.53
N ASP A 28 -5.12 -1.27 -1.42
CA ASP A 28 -6.45 -1.55 -0.84
C ASP A 28 -7.31 -2.41 -1.78
N TYR A 29 -7.23 -2.16 -3.08
CA TYR A 29 -8.20 -2.70 -4.04
C TYR A 29 -7.82 -4.05 -4.62
N TYR A 30 -6.51 -4.35 -4.72
CA TYR A 30 -6.08 -5.54 -5.43
C TYR A 30 -4.67 -6.04 -5.07
N TYR A 31 -4.51 -7.35 -5.26
CA TYR A 31 -3.22 -8.00 -5.40
C TYR A 31 -3.38 -9.19 -6.34
N TYR A 32 -2.63 -9.20 -7.44
CA TYR A 32 -2.51 -10.38 -8.29
C TYR A 32 -1.35 -11.23 -7.81
N TYR A 33 -1.66 -12.46 -7.39
CA TYR A 33 -0.63 -13.42 -7.02
C TYR A 33 0.18 -13.82 -8.26
N VAL A 34 1.49 -13.94 -8.09
CA VAL A 34 2.43 -14.44 -9.11
C VAL A 34 2.97 -15.78 -8.63
N LEU A 35 3.15 -16.73 -9.55
CA LEU A 35 3.64 -18.07 -9.22
C LEU A 35 5.10 -17.99 -8.72
N SER A 36 5.32 -18.38 -7.47
CA SER A 36 6.65 -18.69 -6.95
C SER A 36 7.07 -20.11 -7.35
N ILE A 37 8.39 -20.36 -7.41
CA ILE A 37 8.93 -21.70 -7.68
C ILE A 37 8.43 -22.67 -6.58
N PRO A 38 7.90 -23.85 -6.91
CA PRO A 38 7.44 -24.83 -5.91
C PRO A 38 8.55 -25.19 -4.91
N GLY A 39 8.31 -24.92 -3.62
CA GLY A 39 9.27 -25.19 -2.54
C GLY A 39 10.22 -24.03 -2.20
N THR A 40 10.15 -22.89 -2.90
CA THR A 40 10.90 -21.68 -2.56
C THR A 40 10.02 -20.43 -2.71
N ALA A 41 10.07 -19.51 -1.74
CA ALA A 41 9.35 -18.23 -1.79
C ALA A 41 9.98 -17.20 -2.76
N THR A 42 10.55 -17.68 -3.87
CA THR A 42 11.28 -16.85 -4.84
C THR A 42 10.68 -16.99 -6.23
N ASP A 43 10.60 -15.86 -6.93
CA ASP A 43 10.14 -15.81 -8.31
C ASP A 43 11.05 -16.60 -9.27
N PRO A 44 10.47 -17.25 -10.30
CA PRO A 44 11.22 -17.81 -11.41
C PRO A 44 12.12 -16.78 -12.11
N ARG A 45 13.35 -17.20 -12.44
CA ARG A 45 14.28 -16.42 -13.27
C ARG A 45 14.04 -16.70 -14.75
N CYS A 46 13.07 -15.98 -15.31
CA CYS A 46 12.59 -16.17 -16.68
C CYS A 46 13.55 -15.74 -17.79
N CYS A 47 14.60 -15.01 -17.47
CA CYS A 47 15.68 -14.70 -18.42
C CYS A 47 16.75 -15.78 -18.50
N ASP A 48 16.85 -16.63 -17.47
CA ASP A 48 17.96 -17.57 -17.30
C ASP A 48 17.44 -19.02 -17.33
N ARG A 49 17.47 -19.69 -16.17
CA ARG A 49 17.27 -21.13 -16.02
C ARG A 49 15.80 -21.54 -16.16
N ASP A 50 14.89 -20.62 -15.83
CA ASP A 50 13.47 -20.91 -15.74
C ASP A 50 12.71 -20.44 -16.99
N ALA A 51 13.43 -19.97 -18.03
CA ALA A 51 12.85 -19.44 -19.27
C ALA A 51 11.90 -20.41 -19.99
N ALA A 52 12.06 -21.73 -19.78
CA ALA A 52 11.21 -22.76 -20.35
C ALA A 52 9.89 -22.98 -19.60
N LEU A 53 9.70 -22.36 -18.43
CA LEU A 53 8.44 -22.50 -17.68
C LEU A 53 7.28 -21.83 -18.43
N PRO A 54 6.09 -22.44 -18.49
CA PRO A 54 4.93 -21.88 -19.22
C PRO A 54 4.46 -20.51 -18.72
N ASP A 55 4.73 -20.19 -17.45
CA ASP A 55 4.37 -18.91 -16.83
C ASP A 55 5.48 -17.86 -16.94
N CYS A 56 6.62 -18.17 -17.54
CA CYS A 56 7.62 -17.16 -17.87
C CYS A 56 7.22 -16.37 -19.11
N PHE A 57 7.26 -15.04 -19.01
CA PHE A 57 6.97 -14.13 -20.11
C PHE A 57 8.02 -13.00 -20.19
N PRO A 58 9.30 -13.35 -20.40
CA PRO A 58 10.39 -12.37 -20.36
C PRO A 58 10.23 -11.29 -21.43
N ILE A 59 10.52 -10.05 -21.07
CA ILE A 59 10.57 -8.93 -22.01
C ILE A 59 11.98 -8.92 -22.62
N ARG A 60 12.07 -9.15 -23.93
CA ARG A 60 13.34 -9.07 -24.67
C ARG A 60 13.71 -7.61 -24.91
N LEU A 61 14.93 -7.25 -24.54
CA LEU A 61 15.46 -5.90 -24.69
C LEU A 61 16.19 -5.77 -26.01
N SER A 62 16.07 -4.59 -26.63
CA SER A 62 16.79 -4.27 -27.85
C SER A 62 18.29 -4.15 -27.57
N PRO A 63 19.19 -4.69 -28.41
CA PRO A 63 20.63 -4.40 -28.31
C PRO A 63 20.96 -2.91 -28.48
N LYS A 64 20.02 -2.12 -29.04
CA LYS A 64 20.13 -0.66 -29.20
C LYS A 64 19.41 0.13 -28.10
N ASP A 65 18.98 -0.53 -27.04
CA ASP A 65 18.37 0.13 -25.88
C ASP A 65 19.35 1.13 -25.26
N ALA A 66 18.89 2.34 -24.97
CA ALA A 66 19.76 3.44 -24.53
C ALA A 66 20.42 3.17 -23.16
N PHE A 67 19.76 2.42 -22.29
CA PHE A 67 20.21 2.17 -20.92
C PHE A 67 20.73 0.74 -20.76
N TYR A 68 19.91 -0.27 -21.10
CA TYR A 68 20.24 -1.66 -20.82
C TYR A 68 21.40 -2.22 -21.64
N SER A 69 21.66 -1.65 -22.83
CA SER A 69 22.82 -2.02 -23.64
C SER A 69 24.16 -1.74 -22.93
N LEU A 70 24.21 -0.70 -22.10
CA LEU A 70 25.39 -0.34 -21.31
C LEU A 70 25.77 -1.44 -20.30
N PHE A 71 24.76 -2.16 -19.81
CA PHE A 71 24.92 -3.26 -18.84
C PHE A 71 24.95 -4.64 -19.49
N LYS A 72 24.95 -4.71 -20.83
CA LYS A 72 24.84 -5.96 -21.60
C LYS A 72 23.62 -6.81 -21.17
N GLN A 73 22.53 -6.15 -20.78
CA GLN A 73 21.28 -6.82 -20.41
C GLN A 73 20.36 -6.88 -21.63
N ASP A 74 19.92 -8.08 -21.98
CA ASP A 74 19.10 -8.36 -23.17
C ASP A 74 17.68 -8.87 -22.81
N CYS A 75 17.37 -8.95 -21.51
CA CYS A 75 16.14 -9.50 -21.00
C CYS A 75 15.72 -8.87 -19.65
N MET A 76 14.42 -8.67 -19.46
CA MET A 76 13.79 -8.41 -18.16
C MET A 76 12.91 -9.59 -17.77
N SER A 77 13.12 -10.10 -16.55
CA SER A 77 12.41 -11.27 -16.05
C SER A 77 11.00 -10.87 -15.65
N VAL A 78 10.00 -11.48 -16.28
CA VAL A 78 8.59 -11.27 -15.96
C VAL A 78 7.90 -12.62 -15.89
N VAL A 79 7.11 -12.80 -14.84
CA VAL A 79 6.32 -14.00 -14.58
C VAL A 79 4.85 -13.65 -14.72
N ARG A 80 4.07 -14.49 -15.38
CA ARG A 80 2.63 -14.29 -15.57
C ARG A 80 1.90 -14.43 -14.24
N SER A 81 0.94 -13.56 -13.98
CA SER A 81 0.02 -13.69 -12.85
C SER A 81 -0.73 -15.03 -12.90
N VAL A 82 -0.97 -15.62 -11.73
CA VAL A 82 -1.60 -16.93 -11.59
C VAL A 82 -2.98 -16.95 -12.26
N PRO A 83 -3.32 -18.01 -13.03
CA PRO A 83 -4.66 -18.17 -13.56
C PRO A 83 -5.64 -18.42 -12.41
N GLY A 84 -6.64 -17.56 -12.28
CA GLY A 84 -7.80 -17.76 -11.42
C GLY A 84 -8.84 -18.69 -12.03
N VAL A 85 -9.73 -19.19 -11.17
CA VAL A 85 -10.89 -19.98 -11.58
C VAL A 85 -12.05 -19.02 -11.89
N ARG A 86 -12.71 -19.21 -13.04
CA ARG A 86 -13.88 -18.40 -13.41
C ARG A 86 -15.09 -18.76 -12.54
N GLU A 87 -16.00 -17.82 -12.39
CA GLU A 87 -17.26 -18.05 -11.67
C GLU A 87 -17.98 -19.30 -12.20
N GLY A 88 -18.42 -20.18 -11.28
CA GLY A 88 -19.04 -21.45 -11.60
C GLY A 88 -18.09 -22.51 -12.20
N CYS A 89 -16.77 -22.36 -12.04
CA CYS A 89 -15.74 -23.31 -12.49
C CYS A 89 -15.82 -23.64 -13.99
N LYS A 90 -16.25 -22.67 -14.81
CA LYS A 90 -16.43 -22.87 -16.25
C LYS A 90 -15.12 -22.74 -17.02
N PHE A 91 -14.95 -23.57 -18.05
CA PHE A 91 -13.88 -23.41 -19.03
C PHE A 91 -13.98 -22.08 -19.76
N GLY A 92 -12.83 -21.54 -20.18
CA GLY A 92 -12.78 -20.27 -20.93
C GLY A 92 -11.38 -19.67 -21.00
N PRO A 93 -11.26 -18.42 -21.48
CA PRO A 93 -9.99 -17.70 -21.49
C PRO A 93 -9.43 -17.54 -20.06
N ARG A 94 -8.09 -17.43 -19.97
CA ARG A 94 -7.36 -17.20 -18.72
C ARG A 94 -7.87 -15.92 -18.06
N ALA A 95 -8.33 -16.04 -16.82
CA ALA A 95 -8.62 -14.92 -15.92
C ALA A 95 -7.60 -14.93 -14.79
N GLN A 96 -7.28 -13.79 -14.20
CA GLN A 96 -6.39 -13.67 -13.05
C GLN A 96 -7.19 -13.70 -11.74
N ILE A 97 -6.53 -14.00 -10.62
CA ILE A 97 -7.16 -14.03 -9.29
C ILE A 97 -6.75 -12.81 -8.46
N ASN A 98 -7.74 -12.06 -7.97
CA ASN A 98 -7.50 -11.07 -6.92
C ASN A 98 -7.49 -11.80 -5.56
N THR A 99 -6.39 -11.69 -4.81
CA THR A 99 -6.27 -12.37 -3.51
C THR A 99 -6.60 -11.49 -2.31
N VAL A 100 -6.99 -10.23 -2.55
CA VAL A 100 -7.47 -9.33 -1.50
C VAL A 100 -8.94 -8.98 -1.73
N PRO A 101 -9.71 -8.67 -0.66
CA PRO A 101 -11.07 -8.17 -0.80
C PRO A 101 -11.13 -6.94 -1.71
N SER A 102 -12.18 -6.85 -2.53
CA SER A 102 -12.42 -5.68 -3.40
C SER A 102 -13.04 -4.49 -2.64
N TYR A 103 -13.45 -4.68 -1.39
CA TYR A 103 -14.02 -3.65 -0.55
C TYR A 103 -12.94 -2.73 0.02
N ILE A 104 -13.26 -1.45 0.21
CA ILE A 104 -12.40 -0.51 0.94
C ILE A 104 -12.61 -0.75 2.44
N ASP A 105 -11.94 -1.74 3.01
CA ASP A 105 -12.15 -2.20 4.40
C ASP A 105 -10.90 -2.09 5.29
N GLY A 106 -9.82 -1.50 4.76
CA GLY A 106 -8.53 -1.41 5.44
C GLY A 106 -7.75 -2.73 5.50
N ASN A 107 -8.05 -3.70 4.63
CA ASN A 107 -7.28 -4.95 4.45
C ASN A 107 -5.76 -4.78 4.42
N TRP A 108 -5.22 -3.70 3.88
CA TRP A 108 -3.79 -3.41 3.86
C TRP A 108 -3.19 -3.10 5.24
N VAL A 109 -4.04 -2.72 6.21
CA VAL A 109 -3.69 -2.57 7.64
C VAL A 109 -3.89 -3.90 8.38
N TYR A 110 -5.00 -4.60 8.12
CA TYR A 110 -5.46 -5.72 8.95
C TYR A 110 -5.17 -7.12 8.38
N GLY A 111 -4.81 -7.23 7.11
CA GLY A 111 -4.67 -8.48 6.38
C GLY A 111 -5.95 -8.94 5.69
N SER A 112 -5.78 -9.78 4.67
CA SER A 112 -6.88 -10.43 3.94
C SER A 112 -7.20 -11.85 4.44
N SER A 113 -6.50 -12.32 5.48
CA SER A 113 -6.74 -13.63 6.11
C SER A 113 -6.73 -13.51 7.63
N LEU A 114 -7.44 -14.43 8.30
CA LEU A 114 -7.48 -14.48 9.75
C LEU A 114 -6.09 -14.73 10.36
N GLU A 115 -5.24 -15.49 9.66
CA GLU A 115 -3.86 -15.74 10.08
C GLU A 115 -3.05 -14.44 10.14
N VAL A 116 -3.10 -13.63 9.08
CA VAL A 116 -2.39 -12.34 9.03
C VAL A 116 -2.96 -11.38 10.08
N ALA A 117 -4.29 -11.27 10.19
CA ALA A 117 -4.93 -10.43 11.19
C ALA A 117 -4.50 -10.81 12.62
N ASN A 118 -4.52 -12.10 12.95
CA ASN A 118 -4.09 -12.59 14.27
C ASN A 118 -2.59 -12.40 14.51
N ARG A 119 -1.75 -12.49 13.47
CA ARG A 119 -0.31 -12.23 13.56
C ARG A 119 -0.03 -10.77 13.90
N LEU A 120 -0.77 -9.83 13.31
CA LEU A 120 -0.58 -8.40 13.49
C LEU A 120 -1.16 -7.87 14.81
N ARG A 121 -2.16 -8.54 15.37
CA ARG A 121 -2.77 -8.17 16.66
C ARG A 121 -1.83 -8.40 17.84
N LEU A 122 -1.89 -7.50 18.82
CA LEU A 122 -1.26 -7.66 20.12
C LEU A 122 -2.06 -8.61 21.03
N HIS A 123 -3.35 -8.81 20.75
CA HIS A 123 -4.31 -9.56 21.59
C HIS A 123 -4.43 -8.97 23.00
N LYS A 124 -4.24 -7.66 23.10
CA LYS A 124 -4.43 -6.90 24.33
C LYS A 124 -4.94 -5.50 24.03
N GLY A 125 -6.09 -5.13 24.61
CA GLY A 125 -6.68 -3.80 24.51
C GLY A 125 -7.17 -3.43 23.10
N GLY A 126 -7.40 -4.42 22.25
CA GLY A 126 -7.78 -4.25 20.84
C GLY A 126 -6.66 -3.70 19.97
N LEU A 127 -5.39 -3.77 20.41
CA LEU A 127 -4.27 -3.12 19.73
C LEU A 127 -3.63 -3.99 18.65
N LEU A 128 -3.07 -3.34 17.64
CA LEU A 128 -2.06 -3.90 16.74
C LEU A 128 -0.67 -3.84 17.38
N LYS A 129 0.17 -4.82 17.04
CA LYS A 129 1.60 -4.82 17.40
C LYS A 129 2.27 -3.61 16.77
N SER A 130 3.15 -2.97 17.54
CA SER A 130 3.96 -1.84 17.12
C SER A 130 5.37 -1.99 17.68
N LEU A 131 6.33 -1.29 17.07
CA LEU A 131 7.73 -1.35 17.44
C LEU A 131 8.16 -0.05 18.17
N PRO A 132 8.37 -0.08 19.50
CA PRO A 132 8.61 1.11 20.30
C PRO A 132 10.08 1.55 20.39
N VAL A 133 10.83 1.52 19.27
CA VAL A 133 12.29 1.77 19.27
C VAL A 133 12.68 3.16 19.81
N PHE A 134 11.87 4.18 19.51
CA PHE A 134 12.23 5.57 19.83
C PHE A 134 11.38 6.21 20.94
N ARG A 135 10.66 5.40 21.74
CA ARG A 135 9.81 5.92 22.81
C ARG A 135 10.59 6.73 23.85
N GLU A 136 11.83 6.34 24.14
CA GLU A 136 12.72 7.06 25.07
C GLU A 136 13.06 8.48 24.60
N PHE A 137 13.00 8.72 23.29
CA PHE A 137 13.19 10.04 22.68
C PHE A 137 11.87 10.79 22.46
N GLY A 138 10.75 10.29 23.00
CA GLY A 138 9.42 10.89 22.84
C GLY A 138 8.81 10.72 21.44
N LEU A 139 9.38 9.84 20.61
CA LEU A 139 8.87 9.57 19.27
C LEU A 139 7.88 8.39 19.28
N LYS A 140 7.01 8.36 18.26
CA LYS A 140 5.96 7.34 18.11
C LYS A 140 6.51 6.02 17.52
N ASP A 141 5.82 4.94 17.82
CA ASP A 141 6.19 3.59 17.39
C ASP A 141 6.19 3.42 15.87
N LEU A 142 7.02 2.51 15.37
CA LEU A 142 7.01 2.06 13.98
C LEU A 142 6.11 0.81 13.81
N LEU A 143 5.96 0.36 12.57
CA LEU A 143 5.36 -0.95 12.28
C LEU A 143 6.14 -2.09 12.94
N PRO A 144 5.47 -3.24 13.20
CA PRO A 144 6.13 -4.42 13.76
C PRO A 144 7.15 -5.02 12.76
N LEU A 145 8.09 -5.81 13.29
CA LEU A 145 9.08 -6.52 12.49
C LEU A 145 8.44 -7.71 11.77
N LYS A 146 8.80 -7.93 10.51
CA LYS A 146 8.45 -9.14 9.77
C LYS A 146 9.37 -10.28 10.19
N LEU A 147 8.87 -11.15 11.08
CA LEU A 147 9.62 -12.30 11.60
C LEU A 147 9.41 -13.58 10.79
N VAL A 148 8.29 -13.68 10.07
CA VAL A 148 8.00 -14.79 9.14
C VAL A 148 8.45 -14.36 7.76
N ASP A 149 9.33 -15.14 7.14
CA ASP A 149 9.96 -14.82 5.85
C ASP A 149 10.55 -13.40 5.82
N PRO A 150 11.56 -13.12 6.67
CA PRO A 150 12.08 -11.77 6.90
C PRO A 150 12.75 -11.14 5.67
N ASP A 151 13.08 -11.95 4.66
CA ASP A 151 13.68 -11.52 3.38
C ASP A 151 12.64 -11.23 2.28
N ASP A 152 11.36 -11.52 2.53
CA ASP A 152 10.30 -11.34 1.54
C ASP A 152 9.79 -9.89 1.53
N GLY A 153 9.72 -9.29 0.35
CA GLY A 153 9.21 -7.93 0.11
C GLY A 153 10.23 -6.80 0.27
N CYS A 154 11.38 -7.01 0.92
CA CYS A 154 12.45 -6.00 1.04
C CYS A 154 13.85 -6.62 0.86
N ILE A 155 14.92 -5.82 0.79
CA ILE A 155 16.30 -6.31 0.64
C ILE A 155 17.07 -5.98 1.92
N ARG A 156 17.34 -6.98 2.77
CA ARG A 156 18.01 -6.77 4.06
C ARG A 156 19.50 -6.47 3.92
N PRO A 157 20.01 -5.35 4.48
CA PRO A 157 21.44 -5.05 4.48
C PRO A 157 22.21 -5.89 5.50
N SER A 158 21.54 -6.36 6.57
CA SER A 158 22.11 -7.21 7.61
C SER A 158 21.03 -8.12 8.22
N THR A 159 21.44 -9.14 8.96
CA THR A 159 20.52 -10.07 9.65
C THR A 159 19.75 -9.44 10.80
N ASP A 160 20.24 -8.31 11.32
CA ASP A 160 19.72 -7.64 12.52
C ASP A 160 18.65 -6.58 12.19
N LEU A 161 18.52 -6.22 10.91
CA LEU A 161 17.50 -5.30 10.41
C LEU A 161 16.43 -6.09 9.68
N TYR A 162 15.16 -5.85 9.99
CA TYR A 162 14.03 -6.59 9.42
C TYR A 162 13.19 -5.68 8.52
N CYS A 163 12.48 -6.28 7.55
CA CYS A 163 11.37 -5.60 6.90
C CYS A 163 10.27 -5.29 7.92
N PHE A 164 9.36 -4.37 7.58
CA PHE A 164 8.14 -4.15 8.35
C PHE A 164 7.05 -5.16 7.97
N ASP A 165 6.21 -5.51 8.94
CA ASP A 165 5.03 -6.37 8.76
C ASP A 165 3.75 -5.54 8.81
N ALA A 166 2.79 -5.85 7.94
CA ALA A 166 1.49 -5.21 7.84
C ALA A 166 0.46 -6.13 7.17
N GLY A 167 -0.75 -5.62 6.94
CA GLY A 167 -1.82 -6.38 6.28
C GLY A 167 -1.55 -6.70 4.81
N ASP A 168 -0.82 -5.82 4.11
CA ASP A 168 -0.38 -6.05 2.72
C ASP A 168 1.13 -6.36 2.63
N LEU A 169 1.46 -7.32 1.78
CA LEU A 169 2.83 -7.82 1.55
C LEU A 169 3.76 -6.74 0.96
N ARG A 170 3.21 -5.75 0.28
CA ARG A 170 3.94 -4.67 -0.41
C ARG A 170 4.28 -3.50 0.49
N VAL A 171 4.02 -3.57 1.81
CA VAL A 171 4.31 -2.46 2.74
C VAL A 171 5.74 -1.91 2.64
N ASN A 172 6.71 -2.74 2.23
CA ASN A 172 8.11 -2.37 2.06
C ASN A 172 8.52 -2.05 0.62
N GLU A 173 7.61 -2.07 -0.35
CA GLU A 173 7.91 -1.84 -1.77
C GLU A 173 8.56 -0.47 -1.98
N GLN A 174 8.05 0.55 -1.30
CA GLN A 174 8.65 1.87 -1.21
C GLN A 174 8.58 2.39 0.22
N LEU A 175 9.65 3.02 0.72
CA LEU A 175 9.73 3.47 2.10
C LEU A 175 8.54 4.32 2.57
N VAL A 176 8.06 5.25 1.73
CA VAL A 176 6.95 6.13 2.10
C VAL A 176 5.60 5.41 2.15
N LEU A 177 5.46 4.24 1.52
CA LEU A 177 4.30 3.36 1.72
C LEU A 177 4.31 2.82 3.16
N ALA A 178 5.46 2.37 3.66
CA ALA A 178 5.61 1.97 5.06
C ALA A 178 5.28 3.12 6.05
N VAL A 179 5.53 4.39 5.69
CA VAL A 179 5.14 5.55 6.50
C VAL A 179 3.61 5.65 6.65
N ILE A 180 2.87 5.42 5.56
CA ILE A 180 1.40 5.46 5.58
C ILE A 180 0.80 4.26 6.31
N HIS A 181 1.34 3.06 6.12
CA HIS A 181 0.97 1.90 6.95
C HIS A 181 1.24 2.17 8.44
N THR A 182 2.38 2.79 8.76
CA THR A 182 2.70 3.19 10.15
C THR A 182 1.68 4.18 10.69
N LEU A 183 1.26 5.17 9.89
CA LEU A 183 0.24 6.14 10.27
C LEU A 183 -1.09 5.47 10.60
N MET A 184 -1.57 4.56 9.76
CA MET A 184 -2.85 3.88 9.98
C MET A 184 -2.82 2.87 11.11
N MET A 185 -1.70 2.17 11.33
CA MET A 185 -1.51 1.34 12.52
C MET A 185 -1.55 2.19 13.80
N ARG A 186 -0.91 3.38 13.80
CA ARG A 186 -0.98 4.33 14.92
C ARG A 186 -2.40 4.83 15.14
N GLU A 187 -3.15 5.09 14.07
CA GLU A 187 -4.54 5.56 14.16
C GLU A 187 -5.46 4.49 14.75
N HIS A 188 -5.37 3.24 14.29
CA HIS A 188 -6.09 2.13 14.90
C HIS A 188 -5.83 2.03 16.41
N ASN A 189 -4.55 2.04 16.81
CA ASN A 189 -4.18 1.96 18.23
C ASN A 189 -4.69 3.17 19.02
N ARG A 190 -4.72 4.37 18.43
CA ARG A 190 -5.30 5.58 19.05
C ARG A 190 -6.81 5.38 19.28
N VAL A 191 -7.54 4.92 18.26
CA VAL A 191 -8.99 4.68 18.34
C VAL A 191 -9.31 3.61 19.39
N ALA A 192 -8.61 2.47 19.38
CA ALA A 192 -8.81 1.40 20.36
C ALA A 192 -8.59 1.89 21.81
N VAL A 193 -7.54 2.70 22.05
CA VAL A 193 -7.29 3.29 23.37
C VAL A 193 -8.43 4.21 23.80
N GLU A 194 -8.91 5.10 22.92
CA GLU A 194 -10.02 5.99 23.28
C GLU A 194 -11.34 5.22 23.49
N LEU A 195 -11.63 4.21 22.67
CA LEU A 195 -12.78 3.33 22.85
C LEU A 195 -12.73 2.59 24.19
N SER A 196 -11.55 2.13 24.62
CA SER A 196 -11.38 1.44 25.91
C SER A 196 -11.66 2.36 27.11
N ARG A 197 -11.39 3.67 26.98
CA ARG A 197 -11.70 4.67 28.01
C ARG A 197 -13.19 4.96 28.10
N ILE A 198 -13.87 5.02 26.96
CA ILE A 198 -15.31 5.29 26.86
C ILE A 198 -16.12 4.06 27.25
N ASN A 199 -15.65 2.88 26.88
CA ASN A 199 -16.29 1.59 27.14
C ASN A 199 -15.36 0.65 27.94
N PRO A 200 -15.16 0.89 29.25
CA PRO A 200 -14.28 0.05 30.08
C PRO A 200 -14.69 -1.43 30.21
N HIS A 201 -15.90 -1.76 29.74
CA HIS A 201 -16.48 -3.10 29.78
C HIS A 201 -16.19 -3.92 28.51
N TRP A 202 -15.62 -3.31 27.46
CA TRP A 202 -15.28 -4.02 26.22
C TRP A 202 -14.00 -4.85 26.38
N GLY A 203 -14.03 -6.06 25.82
CA GLY A 203 -12.87 -6.94 25.74
C GLY A 203 -11.94 -6.58 24.58
N ASP A 204 -10.88 -7.37 24.41
CA ASP A 204 -9.92 -7.19 23.32
C ASP A 204 -10.57 -7.29 21.93
N GLU A 205 -11.47 -8.27 21.75
CA GLU A 205 -12.10 -8.56 20.47
C GLU A 205 -13.04 -7.43 20.03
N GLU A 206 -13.90 -6.97 20.94
CA GLU A 206 -14.80 -5.85 20.68
C GLU A 206 -14.02 -4.57 20.39
N LEU A 207 -12.98 -4.26 21.17
CA LEU A 207 -12.14 -3.09 20.94
C LEU A 207 -11.45 -3.14 19.57
N PHE A 208 -10.89 -4.29 19.20
CA PHE A 208 -10.22 -4.46 17.91
C PHE A 208 -11.18 -4.26 16.74
N HIS A 209 -12.35 -4.90 16.78
CA HIS A 209 -13.32 -4.81 15.68
C HIS A 209 -13.94 -3.42 15.55
N GLU A 210 -14.29 -2.77 16.67
CA GLU A 210 -14.84 -1.42 16.64
C GLU A 210 -13.79 -0.38 16.17
N ALA A 211 -12.53 -0.52 16.62
CA ALA A 211 -11.44 0.31 16.10
C ALA A 211 -11.22 0.06 14.60
N ARG A 212 -11.25 -1.21 14.15
CA ARG A 212 -11.16 -1.56 12.73
C ARG A 212 -12.28 -0.93 11.90
N HIS A 213 -13.53 -1.00 12.36
CA HIS A 213 -14.67 -0.42 11.64
C HIS A 213 -14.53 1.10 11.49
N ILE A 214 -14.12 1.80 12.55
CA ILE A 214 -13.90 3.25 12.51
C ILE A 214 -12.78 3.60 11.54
N THR A 215 -11.62 2.94 11.64
CA THR A 215 -10.49 3.19 10.74
C THR A 215 -10.83 2.87 9.27
N ALA A 216 -11.59 1.81 9.01
CA ALA A 216 -12.07 1.51 7.66
C ALA A 216 -13.01 2.61 7.12
N ALA A 217 -13.91 3.12 7.96
CA ALA A 217 -14.78 4.24 7.62
C ALA A 217 -14.00 5.53 7.35
N GLU A 218 -12.90 5.79 8.08
CA GLU A 218 -12.00 6.91 7.80
C GLU A 218 -11.36 6.78 6.41
N ILE A 219 -10.85 5.59 6.05
CA ILE A 219 -10.26 5.31 4.73
C ILE A 219 -11.30 5.52 3.62
N GLN A 220 -12.51 4.99 3.79
CA GLN A 220 -13.61 5.18 2.83
C GLN A 220 -13.97 6.67 2.69
N HIS A 221 -14.14 7.38 3.81
CA HIS A 221 -14.49 8.78 3.80
C HIS A 221 -13.43 9.62 3.09
N ILE A 222 -12.15 9.45 3.42
CA ILE A 222 -11.06 10.17 2.75
C ILE A 222 -11.02 9.81 1.25
N THR A 223 -11.36 8.57 0.89
CA THR A 223 -11.41 8.16 -0.50
C THR A 223 -12.45 8.89 -1.31
N TYR A 224 -13.72 8.82 -0.89
CA TYR A 224 -14.83 9.41 -1.63
C TYR A 224 -14.92 10.93 -1.47
N ASN A 225 -14.56 11.47 -0.31
CA ASN A 225 -14.69 12.90 -0.02
C ASN A 225 -13.56 13.75 -0.60
N GLU A 226 -12.33 13.23 -0.57
CA GLU A 226 -11.15 14.06 -0.86
C GLU A 226 -10.49 13.66 -2.16
N TYR A 227 -10.28 12.37 -2.39
CA TYR A 227 -9.44 11.92 -3.50
C TYR A 227 -10.18 11.70 -4.81
N LEU A 228 -11.30 10.98 -4.80
CA LEU A 228 -12.06 10.76 -6.03
C LEU A 228 -12.48 12.07 -6.70
N PRO A 229 -12.92 13.12 -5.99
CA PRO A 229 -13.18 14.42 -6.61
C PRO A 229 -11.97 15.07 -7.28
N MET A 230 -10.76 14.88 -6.73
CA MET A 230 -9.53 15.44 -7.31
C MET A 230 -9.14 14.77 -8.63
N ILE A 231 -9.44 13.49 -8.80
CA ILE A 231 -9.07 12.72 -10.01
C ILE A 231 -10.18 12.74 -11.05
N LEU A 232 -11.40 12.44 -10.63
CA LEU A 232 -12.55 12.27 -11.52
C LEU A 232 -13.19 13.60 -11.89
N GLY A 233 -12.98 14.64 -11.07
CA GLY A 233 -13.65 15.92 -11.22
C GLY A 233 -15.12 15.86 -10.83
N LYS A 234 -15.72 17.03 -10.65
CA LYS A 234 -17.09 17.18 -10.15
C LYS A 234 -18.13 16.51 -11.04
N GLU A 235 -18.02 16.64 -12.35
CA GLU A 235 -19.01 16.10 -13.31
C GLU A 235 -19.13 14.58 -13.23
N VAL A 236 -18.00 13.87 -13.12
CA VAL A 236 -17.99 12.40 -13.00
C VAL A 236 -18.52 11.98 -11.63
N MET A 237 -18.14 12.68 -10.56
CA MET A 237 -18.66 12.41 -9.22
C MET A 237 -20.19 12.55 -9.17
N GLU A 238 -20.75 13.59 -9.79
CA GLU A 238 -22.21 13.79 -9.90
C GLU A 238 -22.87 12.71 -10.76
N LYS A 239 -22.31 12.43 -11.94
CA LYS A 239 -22.85 11.45 -12.90
C LYS A 239 -23.02 10.05 -12.28
N PHE A 240 -22.07 9.64 -11.44
CA PHE A 240 -22.08 8.31 -10.83
C PHE A 240 -22.58 8.31 -9.38
N GLY A 241 -23.12 9.43 -8.87
CA GLY A 241 -23.68 9.51 -7.52
C GLY A 241 -22.65 9.26 -6.41
N LEU A 242 -21.40 9.66 -6.62
CA LEU A 242 -20.28 9.41 -5.70
C LEU A 242 -20.09 10.51 -4.64
N ILE A 243 -20.93 11.55 -4.68
CA ILE A 243 -20.88 12.66 -3.72
C ILE A 243 -21.46 12.19 -2.39
N LEU A 244 -20.71 12.39 -1.31
CA LEU A 244 -21.15 12.02 0.02
C LEU A 244 -22.31 12.88 0.51
N GLU A 245 -23.24 12.23 1.21
CA GLU A 245 -24.31 12.90 1.93
C GLU A 245 -23.73 13.75 3.07
N LYS A 246 -24.22 14.99 3.21
CA LYS A 246 -23.74 15.90 4.28
C LYS A 246 -24.18 15.44 5.67
N HIS A 247 -25.32 14.76 5.75
CA HIS A 247 -25.98 14.35 6.98
C HIS A 247 -26.68 13.00 6.77
N GLY A 248 -26.79 12.22 7.85
CA GLY A 248 -27.50 10.94 7.81
C GLY A 248 -26.63 9.78 7.35
N TYR A 249 -27.28 8.72 6.86
CA TYR A 249 -26.65 7.50 6.38
C TYR A 249 -26.94 7.32 4.89
N PHE A 250 -26.02 6.68 4.18
CA PHE A 250 -26.28 6.22 2.83
C PHE A 250 -27.18 4.97 2.88
N GLU A 251 -28.36 5.05 2.29
CA GLU A 251 -29.35 3.96 2.26
C GLU A 251 -29.37 3.20 0.92
N GLY A 252 -28.44 3.51 0.01
CA GLY A 252 -28.40 2.96 -1.35
C GLY A 252 -27.62 1.65 -1.49
N TYR A 253 -27.46 0.87 -0.42
CA TYR A 253 -26.82 -0.45 -0.53
C TYR A 253 -27.71 -1.40 -1.34
N ASP A 254 -27.17 -1.90 -2.45
CA ASP A 254 -27.85 -2.87 -3.30
C ASP A 254 -27.07 -4.21 -3.28
N PRO A 255 -27.64 -5.28 -2.69
CA PRO A 255 -26.98 -6.58 -2.59
C PRO A 255 -26.85 -7.30 -3.95
N SER A 256 -27.48 -6.78 -5.02
CA SER A 256 -27.37 -7.34 -6.37
C SER A 256 -26.17 -6.82 -7.17
N ILE A 257 -25.49 -5.78 -6.67
CA ILE A 257 -24.28 -5.24 -7.29
C ILE A 257 -23.11 -6.19 -7.04
N ASP A 258 -22.39 -6.54 -8.12
CA ASP A 258 -21.10 -7.24 -8.03
C ASP A 258 -20.00 -6.24 -7.58
N PRO A 259 -19.43 -6.40 -6.38
CA PRO A 259 -18.39 -5.52 -5.87
C PRO A 259 -16.99 -5.92 -6.37
N SER A 260 -16.88 -6.95 -7.21
CA SER A 260 -15.60 -7.45 -7.71
C SER A 260 -14.89 -6.41 -8.57
N MET A 261 -13.58 -6.25 -8.35
CA MET A 261 -12.77 -5.39 -9.19
C MET A 261 -12.57 -5.94 -10.59
N SER A 262 -12.81 -5.08 -11.60
CA SER A 262 -12.55 -5.45 -12.99
C SER A 262 -11.06 -5.63 -13.26
N ALA A 263 -10.71 -6.61 -14.10
CA ALA A 263 -9.31 -6.85 -14.45
C ALA A 263 -8.64 -5.61 -15.08
N ASN A 264 -9.37 -4.89 -15.94
CA ASN A 264 -8.87 -3.68 -16.62
C ASN A 264 -8.55 -2.55 -15.65
N PHE A 265 -9.37 -2.39 -14.60
CA PHE A 265 -9.10 -1.38 -13.57
C PHE A 265 -7.79 -1.68 -12.87
N ILE A 266 -7.60 -2.93 -12.47
CA ILE A 266 -6.42 -3.37 -11.72
C ILE A 266 -5.14 -3.36 -12.57
N THR A 267 -5.19 -3.89 -13.80
CA THR A 267 -3.99 -4.09 -14.61
C THR A 267 -3.53 -2.83 -15.34
N ALA A 268 -4.44 -1.90 -15.63
CA ALA A 268 -4.14 -0.75 -16.47
C ALA A 268 -4.64 0.56 -15.86
N ALA A 269 -5.96 0.72 -15.65
CA ALA A 269 -6.53 2.04 -15.39
C ALA A 269 -5.99 2.69 -14.10
N PHE A 270 -5.91 1.92 -13.01
CA PHE A 270 -5.43 2.45 -11.71
C PHE A 270 -3.90 2.58 -11.63
N ARG A 271 -3.17 2.21 -12.68
CA ARG A 271 -1.71 2.40 -12.78
C ARG A 271 -1.30 3.78 -13.30
N PHE A 272 -2.25 4.67 -13.60
CA PHE A 272 -1.93 6.07 -13.92
C PHE A 272 -1.10 6.75 -12.80
N GLY A 273 -1.21 6.26 -11.55
CA GLY A 273 -0.38 6.72 -10.44
C GLY A 273 1.13 6.59 -10.66
N HIS A 274 1.59 5.71 -11.56
CA HIS A 274 3.02 5.58 -11.88
C HIS A 274 3.60 6.82 -12.57
N SER A 275 2.80 7.59 -13.33
CA SER A 275 3.29 8.83 -13.94
C SER A 275 3.45 9.96 -12.91
N LEU A 276 2.81 9.84 -11.73
CA LEU A 276 2.84 10.85 -10.68
C LEU A 276 4.10 10.74 -9.78
N LEU A 277 4.88 9.67 -9.97
CA LEU A 277 6.05 9.35 -9.16
C LEU A 277 7.17 10.37 -9.39
N PRO A 278 7.63 11.10 -8.36
CA PRO A 278 8.79 11.96 -8.47
C PRO A 278 10.08 11.14 -8.50
N SER A 279 11.13 11.70 -9.08
CA SER A 279 12.48 11.09 -9.09
C SER A 279 13.15 11.11 -7.71
N THR A 280 12.73 12.00 -6.82
CA THR A 280 13.24 12.11 -5.46
C THR A 280 12.11 12.25 -4.45
N ILE A 281 12.33 11.78 -3.24
CA ILE A 281 11.44 11.92 -2.09
C ILE A 281 12.06 12.90 -1.13
N GLU A 282 11.32 13.95 -0.78
CA GLU A 282 11.79 15.01 0.10
C GLU A 282 11.51 14.69 1.58
N ARG A 283 12.39 15.20 2.44
CA ARG A 283 12.25 15.21 3.90
C ARG A 283 12.11 16.63 4.37
N TRP A 284 11.09 16.87 5.21
CA TRP A 284 10.76 18.19 5.72
C TRP A 284 10.69 18.18 7.24
N SER A 285 11.05 19.29 7.87
CA SER A 285 10.91 19.44 9.32
C SER A 285 9.44 19.66 9.70
N PRO A 286 9.06 19.44 10.98
CA PRO A 286 7.74 19.82 11.49
C PRO A 286 7.40 21.30 11.30
N ALA A 287 8.42 22.16 11.13
CA ALA A 287 8.26 23.59 10.84
C ALA A 287 8.15 23.90 9.34
N HIS A 288 7.83 22.90 8.49
CA HIS A 288 7.74 23.04 7.03
C HIS A 288 9.00 23.66 6.40
N LYS A 289 10.18 23.26 6.88
CA LYS A 289 11.46 23.58 6.22
C LYS A 289 12.05 22.35 5.57
N TYR A 290 12.47 22.47 4.31
CA TYR A 290 13.21 21.44 3.58
C TYR A 290 14.47 21.03 4.35
N ILE A 291 14.67 19.71 4.51
CA ILE A 291 15.85 19.13 5.17
C ILE A 291 16.77 18.49 4.12
N GLY A 292 16.21 17.78 3.15
CA GLY A 292 16.95 17.05 2.14
C GLY A 292 16.03 16.16 1.31
N SER A 293 16.60 15.42 0.38
CA SER A 293 15.86 14.46 -0.46
C SER A 293 16.70 13.23 -0.74
N GLN A 294 16.04 12.16 -1.16
CA GLN A 294 16.64 10.89 -1.54
C GLN A 294 16.07 10.42 -2.87
N ARG A 295 16.86 9.72 -3.67
CA ARG A 295 16.37 9.18 -4.94
C ARG A 295 15.33 8.10 -4.68
N LEU A 296 14.28 8.07 -5.51
CA LEU A 296 13.23 7.07 -5.36
C LEU A 296 13.82 5.64 -5.40
N SER A 297 14.78 5.38 -6.30
CA SER A 297 15.44 4.07 -6.41
C SER A 297 16.18 3.60 -5.16
N GLU A 298 16.66 4.52 -4.32
CA GLU A 298 17.33 4.19 -3.05
C GLU A 298 16.34 3.81 -1.94
N LEU A 299 15.05 4.11 -2.13
CA LEU A 299 13.98 3.88 -1.16
C LEU A 299 13.09 2.68 -1.51
N LEU A 300 13.25 2.11 -2.69
CA LEU A 300 12.52 0.92 -3.13
C LEU A 300 13.07 -0.32 -2.43
N ARG A 301 12.20 -1.07 -1.74
CA ARG A 301 12.56 -2.27 -0.98
C ARG A 301 13.60 -2.02 0.12
N GLN A 302 13.76 -0.76 0.52
CA GLN A 302 14.76 -0.27 1.48
C GLN A 302 14.08 0.57 2.59
N PRO A 303 13.29 -0.03 3.48
CA PRO A 303 12.55 0.70 4.52
C PRO A 303 13.45 1.20 5.69
N TYR A 304 14.74 0.92 5.66
CA TYR A 304 15.63 1.00 6.84
C TYR A 304 15.89 2.41 7.34
N ASP A 305 15.69 3.42 6.50
CA ASP A 305 15.78 4.81 6.92
C ASP A 305 14.71 5.19 7.96
N LEU A 306 13.62 4.41 8.09
CA LEU A 306 12.66 4.58 9.18
C LEU A 306 13.22 4.19 10.55
N TYR A 307 14.30 3.40 10.60
CA TYR A 307 15.08 3.14 11.83
C TYR A 307 16.02 4.28 12.20
N LYS A 308 15.89 5.45 11.56
CA LYS A 308 16.54 6.69 12.01
C LYS A 308 15.51 7.55 12.72
N GLY A 309 15.79 7.90 13.99
CA GLY A 309 14.89 8.69 14.82
C GLY A 309 14.42 9.97 14.11
N GLY A 310 13.10 10.15 14.05
CA GLY A 310 12.45 11.32 13.45
C GLY A 310 12.29 11.29 11.92
N TRP A 311 12.87 10.32 11.21
CA TRP A 311 12.76 10.27 9.74
C TRP A 311 11.36 9.93 9.25
N CYS A 312 10.63 9.06 9.96
CA CYS A 312 9.22 8.77 9.66
C CYS A 312 8.38 10.06 9.60
N ASP A 313 8.55 10.95 10.58
CA ASP A 313 7.81 12.21 10.63
C ASP A 313 8.30 13.16 9.53
N GLN A 314 9.60 13.18 9.24
CA GLN A 314 10.15 14.02 8.16
C GLN A 314 9.64 13.63 6.78
N PHE A 315 9.51 12.33 6.51
CA PHE A 315 8.91 11.84 5.27
C PHE A 315 7.41 12.13 5.22
N LEU A 316 6.69 11.97 6.34
CA LEU A 316 5.27 12.34 6.41
C LEU A 316 5.06 13.84 6.12
N MET A 317 5.93 14.70 6.64
CA MET A 317 5.94 16.12 6.29
C MET A 317 6.31 16.33 4.82
N GLY A 318 7.24 15.56 4.27
CA GLY A 318 7.57 15.58 2.84
C GLY A 318 6.38 15.27 1.95
N LEU A 319 5.61 14.22 2.29
CA LEU A 319 4.37 13.87 1.61
C LEU A 319 3.32 15.00 1.66
N SER A 320 3.42 15.92 2.62
CA SER A 320 2.50 17.07 2.70
C SER A 320 2.99 18.33 1.98
N ASN A 321 4.29 18.44 1.71
CA ASN A 321 4.91 19.68 1.19
C ASN A 321 5.45 19.54 -0.24
N GLN A 322 5.94 18.36 -0.59
CA GLN A 322 6.37 18.06 -1.95
C GLN A 322 5.17 18.15 -2.89
N VAL A 323 5.39 18.42 -4.17
CA VAL A 323 4.34 18.41 -5.19
C VAL A 323 4.52 17.16 -6.06
N ALA A 324 3.41 16.49 -6.36
CA ALA A 324 3.38 15.32 -7.21
C ALA A 324 3.84 15.68 -8.63
N GLN A 325 4.38 14.72 -9.37
CA GLN A 325 4.53 14.94 -10.81
C GLN A 325 3.16 15.08 -11.46
N ALA A 326 3.10 15.87 -12.54
CA ALA A 326 1.90 15.94 -13.34
C ALA A 326 1.60 14.58 -13.97
N MET A 327 0.32 14.27 -14.18
CA MET A 327 -0.04 13.10 -14.98
C MET A 327 0.45 13.32 -16.41
N ASP A 328 1.24 12.37 -16.92
CA ASP A 328 1.87 12.46 -18.23
C ASP A 328 1.95 11.06 -18.87
N ASP A 329 2.30 11.00 -20.14
CA ASP A 329 2.55 9.73 -20.86
C ASP A 329 3.91 9.10 -20.52
N ALA A 330 4.73 9.80 -19.73
CA ALA A 330 6.03 9.38 -19.27
C ALA A 330 6.04 8.98 -17.77
N ILE A 331 7.01 8.14 -17.42
CA ILE A 331 7.31 7.73 -16.04
C ILE A 331 8.76 8.12 -15.75
N THR A 332 9.07 8.48 -14.50
CA THR A 332 10.44 8.80 -14.08
C THR A 332 11.42 7.67 -14.39
N GLN A 333 12.65 8.04 -14.78
CA GLN A 333 13.74 7.09 -15.02
C GLN A 333 14.09 6.24 -13.79
N GLU A 334 13.80 6.74 -12.59
CA GLU A 334 13.98 5.98 -11.35
C GLU A 334 13.11 4.71 -11.30
N VAL A 335 12.04 4.65 -12.12
CA VAL A 335 11.19 3.48 -12.32
C VAL A 335 11.46 2.82 -13.69
N CYS A 336 11.77 3.57 -14.75
CA CYS A 336 11.99 2.94 -16.06
C CYS A 336 13.33 2.19 -16.17
N GLU A 337 14.37 2.65 -15.47
CA GLU A 337 15.76 2.25 -15.74
C GLU A 337 16.42 1.52 -14.55
N GLN A 338 15.68 1.20 -13.49
CA GLN A 338 16.26 0.58 -12.29
C GLN A 338 15.92 -0.91 -12.18
N LYS A 339 16.94 -1.74 -11.89
CA LYS A 339 16.81 -3.21 -11.80
C LYS A 339 15.97 -3.70 -10.60
N LEU A 340 15.67 -2.81 -9.64
CA LEU A 340 15.11 -3.16 -8.33
C LEU A 340 13.58 -3.37 -8.32
N LEU A 341 12.92 -3.10 -9.44
CA LEU A 341 11.47 -2.95 -9.51
C LEU A 341 10.74 -4.27 -9.73
N PHE A 342 11.34 -5.23 -10.42
CA PHE A 342 10.66 -6.47 -10.81
C PHE A 342 10.78 -7.54 -9.70
N TYR A 343 9.98 -7.40 -8.64
CA TYR A 343 9.70 -8.47 -7.67
C TYR A 343 8.20 -8.75 -7.64
N ASN A 344 7.79 -10.01 -7.73
CA ASN A 344 6.41 -10.51 -7.74
C ASN A 344 5.51 -9.89 -8.83
N GLY A 345 6.04 -9.56 -10.01
CA GLY A 345 5.25 -9.02 -11.13
C GLY A 345 4.58 -7.68 -10.84
N ILE A 346 5.05 -6.95 -9.83
CA ILE A 346 4.67 -5.57 -9.56
C ILE A 346 5.57 -4.72 -10.46
N PHE A 347 5.25 -4.61 -11.74
CA PHE A 347 5.41 -3.45 -12.65
C PHE A 347 4.88 -3.84 -14.03
#